data_AF-A0A316PH64-F1
#
_entry.id   AF-A0A316PH64-F1
#
_cell.length_a   1.000
_cell.length_b   1.000
_cell.length_c   1.000
_cell.angle_alpha   90.00
_cell.angle_beta   90.00
_cell.angle_gamma   90.00
#
_symmetry.space_group_name_H-M   'P 1'
#
loop_
_entity.id
_entity.type
_entity.pdbx_description
1 polymer ?
#
loop_
_entity_poly.entity_id
_entity_poly.type
_entity_poly.pdbx_seq_one_letter_code
_entity_poly.pdbx_strand_id
1 'polypeptide(L)'
;MAAAVAAAVLAVPVGFGIYTWRQADALETAVSYGQYGQAQAAYRRAPWLRLLDEQQAAYVDAQTLMAQGELEQAKKAFLALDEYQDSAQLAKKIRVYLIAAEPSKGMGPLMQYKYFTELGDFLDSRSRALECLPGIAEEGVGWFEEGNFDRAKESFAVLAQYEGNEAAQIYLTACELGGEFTKQYMEKGQVRYTSDQMATMRWLDDYIDISPLIYYDMAAYLYGNWYSNSGGYMWFSDDVFETGFYLPLASYYYRKEGLVHTENEQCYAAWECVDFDTLYVTVNGRSEYYYRAV
;
A
#
# COMPACT_ATOMS: atom_id res chain seq x y z
N MET A 1 -38.18 -4.70 -27.25
CA MET A 1 -39.08 -5.70 -26.63
C MET A 1 -40.57 -5.45 -26.91
N ALA A 2 -41.13 -4.25 -26.70
CA ALA A 2 -42.57 -3.97 -26.83
C ALA A 2 -43.21 -4.39 -28.19
N ALA A 3 -42.52 -4.18 -29.32
CA ALA A 3 -43.04 -4.55 -30.64
C ALA A 3 -43.10 -6.08 -30.88
N ALA A 4 -42.16 -6.84 -30.33
CA ALA A 4 -42.12 -8.30 -30.45
C ALA A 4 -43.16 -8.99 -29.54
N VAL A 5 -43.37 -8.43 -28.33
CA VAL A 5 -44.42 -8.88 -27.40
C VAL A 5 -45.81 -8.63 -27.98
N ALA A 6 -46.03 -7.46 -28.61
CA ALA A 6 -47.29 -7.16 -29.28
C ALA A 6 -47.61 -8.13 -30.42
N ALA A 7 -46.62 -8.55 -31.21
CA ALA A 7 -46.79 -9.52 -32.28
C ALA A 7 -47.08 -10.95 -31.77
N ALA A 8 -46.41 -11.39 -30.70
CA ALA A 8 -46.65 -12.69 -30.08
C ALA A 8 -48.04 -12.79 -29.40
N VAL A 9 -48.56 -11.67 -28.90
CA VAL A 9 -49.86 -11.60 -28.23
C VAL A 9 -51.04 -11.70 -29.21
N LEU A 10 -50.85 -11.26 -30.45
CA LEU A 10 -51.89 -11.28 -31.49
C LEU A 10 -52.17 -12.68 -32.05
N ALA A 11 -51.33 -13.69 -31.77
CA ALA A 11 -51.41 -15.02 -32.37
C ALA A 11 -51.89 -16.15 -31.43
N VAL A 12 -52.24 -15.86 -30.17
CA VAL A 12 -52.54 -16.87 -29.14
C VAL A 12 -53.87 -16.54 -28.43
N PRO A 13 -54.66 -17.51 -27.91
CA PRO A 13 -55.84 -17.25 -27.11
C PRO A 13 -55.65 -16.11 -26.10
N VAL A 14 -56.63 -15.21 -26.03
CA VAL A 14 -56.61 -13.92 -25.32
C VAL A 14 -56.02 -14.01 -23.90
N GLY A 15 -56.31 -15.09 -23.16
CA GLY A 15 -55.76 -15.32 -21.82
C GLY A 15 -54.24 -15.53 -21.78
N PHE A 16 -53.66 -16.21 -22.77
CA PHE A 16 -52.21 -16.36 -22.90
C PHE A 16 -51.56 -15.03 -23.24
N GLY A 17 -52.14 -14.27 -24.18
CA GLY A 17 -51.65 -12.93 -24.53
C GLY A 17 -51.63 -11.96 -23.35
N ILE A 18 -52.68 -11.93 -22.53
CA ILE A 18 -52.70 -11.08 -21.31
C ILE A 18 -51.65 -11.55 -20.29
N TYR A 19 -51.47 -12.86 -20.13
CA TYR A 19 -50.47 -13.42 -19.23
C TYR A 19 -49.04 -13.08 -19.68
N THR A 20 -48.73 -13.22 -20.97
CA THR A 20 -47.40 -12.88 -21.51
C THR A 20 -47.08 -11.41 -21.36
N TRP A 21 -48.04 -10.51 -21.62
CA TRP A 21 -47.90 -9.08 -21.37
C TRP A 21 -47.56 -8.78 -19.91
N ARG A 22 -48.30 -9.37 -18.97
CA ARG A 22 -48.07 -9.14 -17.53
C ARG A 22 -46.70 -9.63 -17.07
N GLN A 23 -46.22 -10.76 -17.58
CA GLN A 23 -44.89 -11.26 -17.25
C GLN A 23 -43.78 -10.42 -17.89
N ALA A 24 -44.01 -9.91 -19.11
CA ALA A 24 -43.06 -9.01 -19.79
C ALA A 24 -42.94 -7.66 -19.06
N ASP A 25 -44.05 -7.08 -18.63
CA ASP A 25 -44.08 -5.84 -17.85
C ASP A 25 -43.38 -6.00 -16.49
N ALA A 26 -43.63 -7.11 -15.79
CA ALA A 26 -42.94 -7.44 -14.55
C ALA A 26 -41.43 -7.63 -14.75
N LEU A 27 -41.03 -8.25 -15.87
CA LEU A 27 -39.62 -8.42 -16.24
C LEU A 27 -38.95 -7.07 -16.52
N GLU A 28 -39.57 -6.21 -17.33
CA GLU A 28 -39.05 -4.88 -17.65
C GLU A 28 -38.94 -3.99 -16.40
N THR A 29 -39.93 -4.07 -15.53
CA THR A 29 -39.90 -3.44 -14.21
C THR A 29 -38.73 -3.97 -13.38
N ALA A 30 -38.58 -5.30 -13.27
CA ALA A 30 -37.50 -5.89 -12.49
C ALA A 30 -36.11 -5.53 -13.04
N VAL A 31 -35.93 -5.52 -14.37
CA VAL A 31 -34.67 -5.14 -15.01
C VAL A 31 -34.37 -3.66 -14.82
N SER A 32 -35.36 -2.78 -14.98
CA SER A 32 -35.15 -1.33 -14.80
C SER A 32 -34.79 -0.96 -13.35
N TYR A 33 -35.26 -1.72 -12.36
CA TYR A 33 -34.86 -1.56 -10.96
C TYR A 33 -33.62 -2.39 -10.57
N GLY A 34 -32.95 -3.08 -11.50
CA GLY A 34 -31.78 -3.92 -11.19
C GLY A 34 -32.09 -5.14 -10.32
N GLN A 35 -33.36 -5.55 -10.23
CA GLN A 35 -33.82 -6.69 -9.43
C GLN A 35 -33.68 -7.99 -10.23
N TYR A 36 -32.44 -8.35 -10.57
CA TYR A 36 -32.13 -9.47 -11.47
C TYR A 36 -32.63 -10.84 -10.96
N GLY A 37 -32.70 -11.03 -9.63
CA GLY A 37 -33.34 -12.23 -9.07
C GLY A 37 -34.84 -12.34 -9.37
N GLN A 38 -35.56 -11.21 -9.39
CA GLN A 38 -36.97 -11.18 -9.78
C GLN A 38 -37.14 -11.33 -11.29
N ALA A 39 -36.25 -10.71 -12.07
CA ALA A 39 -36.20 -10.88 -13.53
C ALA A 39 -35.97 -12.35 -13.92
N GLN A 40 -35.06 -13.04 -13.23
CA GLN A 40 -34.82 -14.47 -13.44
C GLN A 40 -36.05 -15.31 -13.07
N ALA A 41 -36.77 -14.95 -12.00
CA ALA A 41 -38.01 -15.62 -11.64
C ALA A 41 -39.11 -15.42 -12.71
N ALA A 42 -39.20 -14.24 -13.33
CA ALA A 42 -40.10 -13.99 -14.46
C ALA A 42 -39.78 -14.89 -15.66
N TYR A 43 -38.49 -15.03 -16.02
CA TYR A 43 -38.07 -15.96 -17.07
C TYR A 43 -38.34 -17.44 -16.74
N ARG A 44 -38.31 -17.85 -15.47
CA ARG A 44 -38.69 -19.21 -15.08
C ARG A 44 -40.20 -19.45 -15.21
N ARG A 45 -41.03 -18.43 -14.96
CA ARG A 45 -42.51 -18.50 -15.08
C ARG A 45 -43.00 -18.41 -16.52
N ALA A 46 -42.26 -17.73 -17.39
CA ALA A 46 -42.57 -17.56 -18.79
C ALA A 46 -41.31 -17.77 -19.66
N PRO A 47 -40.89 -19.04 -19.87
CA PRO A 47 -39.63 -19.36 -20.56
C PRO A 47 -39.56 -18.83 -22.00
N TRP A 48 -40.70 -18.71 -22.68
CA TRP A 48 -40.77 -18.16 -24.04
C TRP A 48 -40.34 -16.69 -24.13
N LEU A 49 -40.36 -15.92 -23.03
CA LEU A 49 -39.86 -14.55 -23.02
C LEU A 49 -38.35 -14.48 -23.32
N ARG A 50 -37.60 -15.56 -23.01
CA ARG A 50 -36.17 -15.64 -23.36
C ARG A 50 -35.95 -15.66 -24.87
N LEU A 51 -36.86 -16.28 -25.62
CA LEU A 51 -36.79 -16.35 -27.09
C LEU A 51 -37.04 -15.00 -27.76
N LEU A 52 -37.66 -14.05 -27.04
CA LEU A 52 -37.93 -12.71 -27.57
C LEU A 52 -36.73 -11.78 -27.44
N ASP A 53 -35.86 -12.03 -26.46
CA ASP A 53 -34.64 -11.25 -26.21
C ASP A 53 -33.61 -12.13 -25.47
N GLU A 54 -32.86 -12.91 -26.25
CA GLU A 54 -31.88 -13.85 -25.73
C GLU A 54 -30.70 -13.14 -25.04
N GLN A 55 -30.30 -11.98 -25.55
CA GLN A 55 -29.23 -11.18 -24.96
C GLN A 55 -29.63 -10.61 -23.59
N GLN A 56 -30.85 -10.09 -23.44
CA GLN A 56 -31.34 -9.64 -22.13
C GLN A 56 -31.45 -10.81 -21.14
N ALA A 57 -31.93 -11.97 -21.59
CA ALA A 57 -32.03 -13.15 -20.73
C ALA A 57 -30.66 -13.61 -20.22
N ALA A 58 -29.68 -13.70 -21.11
CA ALA A 58 -28.30 -14.05 -20.76
C ALA A 58 -27.63 -12.99 -19.85
N TYR A 59 -27.93 -11.71 -20.04
CA TYR A 59 -27.48 -10.63 -19.15
C TYR A 59 -28.07 -10.75 -17.74
N VAL A 60 -29.37 -11.04 -17.62
CA VAL A 60 -30.02 -11.28 -16.33
C VAL A 60 -29.42 -12.49 -15.62
N ASP A 61 -29.09 -13.56 -16.35
CA ASP A 61 -28.40 -14.73 -15.77
C ASP A 61 -27.00 -14.36 -15.27
N ALA A 62 -26.21 -13.61 -16.05
CA ALA A 62 -24.88 -13.15 -15.67
C ALA A 62 -24.89 -12.27 -14.40
N GLN A 63 -25.83 -11.33 -14.32
CA GLN A 63 -26.05 -10.50 -13.14
C GLN A 63 -26.46 -11.32 -11.91
N THR A 64 -27.27 -12.35 -12.11
CA THR A 64 -27.69 -13.24 -11.03
C THR A 64 -26.51 -14.08 -10.50
N LEU A 65 -25.66 -14.60 -11.38
CA LEU A 65 -24.42 -15.30 -11.00
C LEU A 65 -23.50 -14.38 -10.19
N MET A 66 -23.36 -13.12 -10.61
CA MET A 66 -22.57 -12.13 -9.88
C MET A 66 -23.13 -11.87 -8.48
N ALA A 67 -24.45 -11.70 -8.34
CA ALA A 67 -25.11 -11.51 -7.05
C ALA A 67 -25.01 -12.74 -6.13
N GLN A 68 -24.81 -13.94 -6.69
CA GLN A 68 -24.57 -15.18 -5.94
C GLN A 68 -23.11 -15.37 -5.52
N GLY A 69 -22.20 -14.51 -5.98
CA GLY A 69 -20.76 -14.64 -5.73
C GLY A 69 -20.05 -15.61 -6.69
N GLU A 70 -20.74 -16.14 -7.71
CA GLU A 70 -20.16 -17.02 -8.74
C GLU A 70 -19.40 -16.21 -9.80
N LEU A 71 -18.43 -15.40 -9.35
CA LEU A 71 -17.76 -14.37 -10.15
C LEU A 71 -17.04 -14.90 -11.39
N GLU A 72 -16.40 -16.07 -11.30
CA GLU A 72 -15.75 -16.70 -12.47
C GLU A 72 -16.75 -17.08 -13.56
N GLN A 73 -17.93 -17.56 -13.17
CA GLN A 73 -18.99 -17.89 -14.11
C GLN A 73 -19.66 -16.63 -14.67
N ALA A 74 -19.94 -15.66 -13.79
CA ALA A 74 -20.47 -14.36 -14.18
C ALA A 74 -19.56 -13.66 -15.21
N LYS A 75 -18.24 -13.67 -14.98
CA LYS A 75 -17.24 -13.14 -15.92
C LYS A 75 -17.34 -13.78 -17.30
N LYS A 76 -17.42 -15.12 -17.37
CA LYS A 76 -17.57 -15.85 -18.65
C LYS A 76 -18.89 -15.50 -19.33
N ALA A 77 -19.97 -15.38 -18.58
CA ALA A 77 -21.29 -15.01 -19.10
C ALA A 77 -21.30 -13.57 -19.66
N PHE A 78 -20.69 -12.61 -18.96
CA PHE A 78 -20.55 -11.24 -19.45
C PHE A 78 -19.63 -11.13 -20.67
N LEU A 79 -18.55 -11.92 -20.74
CA LEU A 79 -17.68 -11.96 -21.93
C LEU A 79 -18.42 -12.51 -23.16
N ALA A 80 -19.34 -13.45 -22.99
CA ALA A 80 -20.14 -13.99 -24.09
C ALA A 80 -21.16 -12.97 -24.64
N LEU A 81 -21.48 -11.92 -23.88
CA LEU A 81 -22.39 -10.83 -24.25
C LEU A 81 -21.70 -9.67 -24.98
N ASP A 82 -20.37 -9.68 -25.07
CA ASP A 82 -19.55 -8.68 -25.77
C ASP A 82 -19.90 -7.24 -25.34
N GLU A 83 -20.31 -6.36 -26.27
CA GLU A 83 -20.68 -4.96 -25.99
C GLU A 83 -22.17 -4.76 -25.58
N TYR A 84 -22.90 -5.83 -25.27
CA TYR A 84 -24.29 -5.68 -24.82
C TYR A 84 -24.33 -4.96 -23.46
N GLN A 85 -24.92 -3.76 -23.44
CA GLN A 85 -24.99 -2.88 -22.27
C GLN A 85 -23.60 -2.60 -21.67
N ASP A 86 -23.39 -2.89 -20.38
CA ASP A 86 -22.14 -2.70 -19.65
C ASP A 86 -21.38 -4.03 -19.45
N SER A 87 -21.74 -5.10 -20.17
CA SER A 87 -21.16 -6.44 -20.00
C SER A 87 -19.63 -6.47 -20.08
N ALA A 88 -19.04 -5.82 -21.09
CA ALA A 88 -17.59 -5.72 -21.21
C ALA A 88 -16.93 -5.01 -20.01
N GLN A 89 -17.58 -3.97 -19.47
CA GLN A 89 -17.08 -3.25 -18.29
C GLN A 89 -17.21 -4.09 -17.02
N LEU A 90 -18.34 -4.79 -16.84
CA LEU A 90 -18.56 -5.70 -15.71
C LEU A 90 -17.57 -6.87 -15.74
N ALA A 91 -17.32 -7.48 -16.89
CA ALA A 91 -16.31 -8.52 -17.04
C ALA A 91 -14.91 -8.04 -16.64
N LYS A 92 -14.55 -6.80 -17.01
CA LYS A 92 -13.28 -6.18 -16.61
C LYS A 92 -13.23 -5.94 -15.09
N LYS A 93 -14.29 -5.39 -14.50
CA LYS A 93 -14.38 -5.17 -13.04
C LYS A 93 -14.26 -6.48 -12.26
N ILE A 94 -14.99 -7.51 -12.67
CA ILE A 94 -14.91 -8.85 -12.04
C ILE A 94 -13.49 -9.39 -12.13
N ARG A 95 -12.82 -9.25 -13.28
CA ARG A 95 -11.42 -9.69 -13.44
C ARG A 95 -10.50 -9.00 -12.43
N VAL A 96 -10.59 -7.67 -12.31
CA VAL A 96 -9.75 -6.91 -11.36
C VAL A 96 -10.07 -7.31 -9.92
N TYR A 97 -11.35 -7.50 -9.60
CA TYR A 97 -11.78 -7.93 -8.27
C TYR A 97 -11.19 -9.30 -7.89
N LEU A 98 -11.24 -10.27 -8.80
CA LEU A 98 -10.67 -11.60 -8.58
C LEU A 98 -9.15 -11.57 -8.39
N ILE A 99 -8.44 -10.72 -9.15
CA ILE A 99 -7.00 -10.52 -8.98
C ILE A 99 -6.68 -9.96 -7.59
N ALA A 100 -7.49 -9.02 -7.10
CA ALA A 100 -7.30 -8.41 -5.79
C ALA A 100 -7.67 -9.36 -4.63
N ALA A 101 -8.73 -10.14 -4.79
CA ALA A 101 -9.24 -11.08 -3.79
C ALA A 101 -8.40 -12.36 -3.67
N GLU A 102 -7.77 -12.80 -4.76
CA GLU A 102 -6.86 -13.94 -4.79
C GLU A 102 -5.44 -13.46 -5.13
N PRO A 103 -4.77 -12.76 -4.20
CA PRO A 103 -3.45 -12.21 -4.45
C PRO A 103 -2.45 -13.32 -4.80
N SER A 104 -1.73 -13.13 -5.90
CA SER A 104 -0.62 -14.02 -6.26
C SER A 104 0.54 -13.87 -5.27
N LYS A 105 1.42 -14.87 -5.20
CA LYS A 105 2.67 -14.77 -4.41
C LYS A 105 3.45 -13.52 -4.84
N GLY A 106 3.53 -12.52 -3.97
CA GLY A 106 4.21 -11.24 -4.22
C GLY A 106 3.28 -10.03 -4.34
N MET A 107 1.96 -10.19 -4.32
CA MET A 107 1.02 -9.06 -4.25
C MET A 107 0.78 -8.63 -2.78
N GLY A 108 1.51 -7.61 -2.33
CA GLY A 108 1.35 -7.02 -1.00
C GLY A 108 0.02 -6.23 -0.83
N PRO A 109 -0.37 -5.91 0.41
CA PRO A 109 -1.60 -5.17 0.74
C PRO A 109 -1.73 -3.83 0.02
N LEU A 110 -0.62 -3.10 -0.23
CA LEU A 110 -0.68 -1.82 -0.96
C LEU A 110 -1.20 -2.00 -2.39
N MET A 111 -0.81 -3.09 -3.07
CA MET A 111 -1.30 -3.38 -4.42
C MET A 111 -2.76 -3.84 -4.41
N GLN A 112 -3.15 -4.66 -3.44
CA GLN A 112 -4.56 -5.07 -3.26
C GLN A 112 -5.46 -3.85 -3.03
N TYR A 113 -5.04 -2.93 -2.16
CA TYR A 113 -5.72 -1.68 -1.91
C TYR A 113 -5.90 -0.85 -3.18
N LYS A 114 -4.85 -0.70 -4.00
CA LYS A 114 -4.93 0.03 -5.27
C LYS A 114 -5.98 -0.58 -6.21
N TYR A 115 -6.03 -1.92 -6.32
CA TYR A 115 -7.05 -2.59 -7.13
C TYR A 115 -8.47 -2.44 -6.59
N PHE A 116 -8.68 -2.61 -5.29
CA PHE A 116 -9.99 -2.43 -4.68
C PHE A 116 -10.46 -0.96 -4.76
N THR A 117 -9.54 -0.01 -4.65
CA THR A 117 -9.84 1.42 -4.82
C THR A 117 -10.23 1.75 -6.27
N GLU A 118 -9.56 1.15 -7.28
CA GLU A 118 -9.93 1.28 -8.69
C GLU A 118 -11.36 0.80 -8.97
N LEU A 119 -11.82 -0.21 -8.21
CA LEU A 119 -13.16 -0.80 -8.36
C LEU A 119 -14.28 0.05 -7.74
N GLY A 120 -13.96 0.97 -6.82
CA GLY A 120 -14.94 1.84 -6.16
C GLY A 120 -16.04 1.06 -5.44
N ASP A 121 -17.29 1.29 -5.84
CA ASP A 121 -18.49 0.67 -5.23
C ASP A 121 -18.88 -0.67 -5.85
N PHE A 122 -17.99 -1.26 -6.65
CA PHE A 122 -18.24 -2.59 -7.20
C PHE A 122 -18.15 -3.65 -6.08
N LEU A 123 -19.25 -4.36 -5.83
CA LEU A 123 -19.36 -5.36 -4.76
C LEU A 123 -18.96 -4.75 -3.38
N ASP A 124 -18.16 -5.46 -2.61
CA ASP A 124 -17.59 -5.07 -1.32
C ASP A 124 -16.20 -4.41 -1.45
N SER A 125 -15.78 -4.00 -2.67
CA SER A 125 -14.41 -3.48 -2.92
C SER A 125 -14.01 -2.35 -1.98
N ARG A 126 -14.92 -1.42 -1.68
CA ARG A 126 -14.64 -0.34 -0.71
C ARG A 126 -14.31 -0.87 0.68
N SER A 127 -15.03 -1.89 1.17
CA SER A 127 -14.75 -2.53 2.45
C SER A 127 -13.41 -3.26 2.41
N ARG A 128 -13.16 -4.02 1.33
CA ARG A 128 -11.91 -4.76 1.11
C ARG A 128 -10.69 -3.86 1.06
N ALA A 129 -10.79 -2.67 0.46
CA ALA A 129 -9.71 -1.68 0.49
C ALA A 129 -9.36 -1.27 1.93
N LEU A 130 -10.37 -1.01 2.77
CA LEU A 130 -10.13 -0.64 4.17
C LEU A 130 -9.52 -1.80 4.98
N GLU A 131 -9.89 -3.05 4.68
CA GLU A 131 -9.27 -4.24 5.28
C GLU A 131 -7.77 -4.36 4.98
N CYS A 132 -7.26 -3.75 3.91
CA CYS A 132 -5.84 -3.74 3.58
C CYS A 132 -5.01 -2.76 4.43
N LEU A 133 -5.61 -1.76 5.07
CA LEU A 133 -4.88 -0.67 5.74
C LEU A 133 -3.90 -1.15 6.83
N PRO A 134 -4.25 -2.10 7.72
CA PRO A 134 -3.29 -2.60 8.72
C PRO A 134 -2.05 -3.23 8.08
N GLY A 135 -2.24 -4.03 7.01
CA GLY A 135 -1.13 -4.64 6.28
C GLY A 135 -0.26 -3.62 5.54
N ILE A 136 -0.85 -2.52 5.05
CA ILE A 136 -0.09 -1.40 4.47
C ILE A 136 0.78 -0.73 5.53
N ALA A 137 0.28 -0.58 6.76
CA ALA A 137 1.06 0.00 7.85
C ALA A 137 2.25 -0.89 8.22
N GLU A 138 2.03 -2.20 8.37
CA GLU A 138 3.10 -3.16 8.64
C GLU A 138 4.17 -3.17 7.55
N GLU A 139 3.76 -3.25 6.26
CA GLU A 139 4.71 -3.17 5.15
C GLU A 139 5.42 -1.82 5.08
N GLY A 140 4.71 -0.71 5.33
CA GLY A 140 5.28 0.63 5.33
C GLY A 140 6.41 0.79 6.35
N VAL A 141 6.19 0.29 7.57
CA VAL A 141 7.22 0.26 8.62
C VAL A 141 8.38 -0.65 8.21
N GLY A 142 8.11 -1.86 7.69
CA GLY A 142 9.15 -2.76 7.21
C GLY A 142 10.01 -2.15 6.10
N TRP A 143 9.40 -1.49 5.11
CA TRP A 143 10.13 -0.78 4.07
C TRP A 143 10.96 0.38 4.62
N PHE A 144 10.45 1.09 5.64
CA PHE A 144 11.19 2.16 6.30
C PHE A 144 12.42 1.62 7.05
N GLU A 145 12.25 0.52 7.80
CA GLU A 145 13.33 -0.18 8.52
C GLU A 145 14.42 -0.70 7.58
N GLU A 146 14.04 -1.15 6.39
CA GLU A 146 14.96 -1.59 5.33
C GLU A 146 15.65 -0.42 4.59
N GLY A 147 15.30 0.84 4.91
CA GLY A 147 15.81 2.04 4.23
C GLY A 147 15.21 2.26 2.84
N ASN A 148 14.12 1.56 2.50
CA ASN A 148 13.38 1.74 1.26
C ASN A 148 12.33 2.87 1.39
N PHE A 149 12.84 4.09 1.56
CA PHE A 149 12.02 5.26 1.87
C PHE A 149 10.97 5.58 0.81
N ASP A 150 11.23 5.30 -0.47
CA ASP A 150 10.25 5.54 -1.54
C ASP A 150 9.01 4.64 -1.41
N ARG A 151 9.21 3.33 -1.15
CA ARG A 151 8.09 2.39 -0.96
C ARG A 151 7.35 2.63 0.35
N ALA A 152 8.09 2.94 1.41
CA ALA A 152 7.51 3.33 2.69
C ALA A 152 6.63 4.58 2.51
N LYS A 153 7.13 5.60 1.79
CA LYS A 153 6.39 6.82 1.49
C LYS A 153 5.07 6.56 0.78
N GLU A 154 5.04 5.67 -0.22
CA GLU A 154 3.78 5.30 -0.89
C GLU A 154 2.75 4.71 0.09
N SER A 155 3.21 3.86 1.01
CA SER A 155 2.35 3.19 2.01
C SER A 155 1.77 4.22 2.99
N PHE A 156 2.62 5.07 3.55
CA PHE A 156 2.18 6.09 4.51
C PHE A 156 1.35 7.21 3.85
N ALA A 157 1.55 7.50 2.55
CA ALA A 157 0.71 8.43 1.81
C ALA A 157 -0.73 7.94 1.66
N VAL A 158 -0.94 6.62 1.58
CA VAL A 158 -2.28 6.03 1.62
C VAL A 158 -2.88 6.17 3.02
N LEU A 159 -2.14 5.78 4.05
CA LEU A 159 -2.62 5.79 5.43
C LEU A 159 -2.97 7.20 5.94
N ALA A 160 -2.16 8.20 5.59
CA ALA A 160 -2.37 9.59 6.00
C ALA A 160 -3.68 10.21 5.48
N GLN A 161 -4.35 9.58 4.51
CA GLN A 161 -5.67 10.02 4.02
C GLN A 161 -6.81 9.66 4.98
N TYR A 162 -6.57 8.77 5.93
CA TYR A 162 -7.57 8.25 6.86
C TYR A 162 -7.40 8.86 8.26
N GLU A 163 -8.50 9.34 8.83
CA GLU A 163 -8.55 9.90 10.19
C GLU A 163 -8.04 8.86 11.22
N GLY A 164 -7.29 9.33 12.23
CA GLY A 164 -6.69 8.49 13.25
C GLY A 164 -5.37 7.80 12.85
N ASN A 165 -4.77 8.18 11.71
CA ASN A 165 -3.44 7.72 11.28
C ASN A 165 -2.40 8.84 11.37
N GLU A 166 -2.36 9.57 12.49
CA GLU A 166 -1.40 10.66 12.72
C GLU A 166 0.05 10.16 12.63
N ALA A 167 0.31 8.91 13.06
CA ALA A 167 1.60 8.27 12.92
C ALA A 167 2.09 8.18 11.45
N ALA A 168 1.17 8.05 10.49
CA ALA A 168 1.53 8.01 9.07
C ALA A 168 2.13 9.36 8.60
N GLN A 169 1.69 10.49 9.17
CA GLN A 169 2.27 11.79 8.85
C GLN A 169 3.72 11.91 9.37
N ILE A 170 3.99 11.37 10.56
CA ILE A 170 5.34 11.33 11.14
C ILE A 170 6.26 10.48 10.25
N TYR A 171 5.81 9.29 9.85
CA TYR A 171 6.58 8.45 8.94
C TYR A 171 6.75 9.06 7.53
N LEU A 172 5.78 9.84 7.03
CA LEU A 172 5.94 10.57 5.77
C LEU A 172 7.09 11.57 5.84
N THR A 173 7.17 12.36 6.91
CA THR A 173 8.29 13.28 7.16
C THR A 173 9.62 12.52 7.22
N ALA A 174 9.65 11.38 7.91
CA ALA A 174 10.84 10.53 7.97
C ALA A 174 11.26 9.99 6.60
N CYS A 175 10.31 9.52 5.78
CA CYS A 175 10.59 9.03 4.43
C CYS A 175 11.06 10.14 3.49
N GLU A 176 10.51 11.36 3.63
CA GLU A 176 10.98 12.53 2.87
C GLU A 176 12.43 12.86 3.17
N LEU A 177 12.78 12.88 4.46
CA LEU A 177 14.14 13.10 4.91
C LEU A 177 15.09 11.99 4.40
N GLY A 178 14.68 10.72 4.50
CA GLY A 178 15.45 9.59 3.96
C GLY A 178 15.64 9.66 2.44
N GLY A 179 14.63 10.14 1.71
CA GLY A 179 14.73 10.39 0.27
C GLY A 179 15.72 11.52 -0.06
N GLU A 180 15.74 12.59 0.72
CA GLU A 180 16.74 13.65 0.61
C GLU A 180 18.16 13.13 0.87
N PHE A 181 18.36 12.32 1.91
CA PHE A 181 19.64 11.68 2.21
C PHE A 181 20.10 10.79 1.05
N THR A 182 19.18 9.99 0.52
CA THR A 182 19.46 9.12 -0.63
C THR A 182 19.91 9.92 -1.84
N LYS A 183 19.21 11.01 -2.15
CA LYS A 183 19.58 11.90 -3.25
C LYS A 183 20.95 12.52 -3.03
N GLN A 184 21.23 13.05 -1.83
CA GLN A 184 22.53 13.65 -1.51
C GLN A 184 23.66 12.64 -1.66
N TYR A 185 23.48 11.42 -1.15
CA TYR A 185 24.48 10.37 -1.24
C TYR A 185 24.75 9.96 -2.69
N MET A 186 23.70 9.82 -3.52
CA MET A 186 23.86 9.50 -4.95
C MET A 186 24.55 10.61 -5.74
N GLU A 187 24.33 11.88 -5.39
CA GLU A 187 24.93 13.03 -6.08
C GLU A 187 26.37 13.35 -5.62
N LYS A 188 26.66 13.18 -4.33
CA LYS A 188 27.90 13.68 -3.69
C LYS A 188 28.77 12.58 -3.06
N GLY A 189 28.27 11.35 -2.96
CA GLY A 189 28.93 10.23 -2.29
C GLY A 189 28.96 10.32 -0.76
N GLN A 190 28.26 11.29 -0.17
CA GLN A 190 28.17 11.51 1.28
C GLN A 190 26.87 12.25 1.61
N VAL A 191 26.35 12.04 2.81
CA VAL A 191 25.26 12.85 3.36
C VAL A 191 25.85 13.93 4.28
N ARG A 192 25.27 15.14 4.27
CA ARG A 192 25.48 16.12 5.34
C ARG A 192 24.16 16.68 5.81
N TYR A 193 23.93 16.59 7.11
CA TYR A 193 22.73 17.12 7.72
C TYR A 193 22.82 18.63 7.83
N THR A 194 21.76 19.32 7.41
CA THR A 194 21.56 20.73 7.75
C THR A 194 21.03 20.86 9.18
N SER A 195 21.12 22.05 9.78
CA SER A 195 20.54 22.31 11.10
C SER A 195 19.04 21.98 11.15
N ASP A 196 18.29 22.26 10.08
CA ASP A 196 16.85 21.97 9.99
C ASP A 196 16.58 20.46 9.91
N GLN A 197 17.40 19.71 9.17
CA GLN A 197 17.31 18.25 9.10
C GLN A 197 17.64 17.61 10.45
N MET A 198 18.65 18.10 11.18
CA MET A 198 18.96 17.65 12.53
C MET A 198 17.82 17.96 13.52
N ALA A 199 17.21 19.14 13.43
CA ALA A 199 16.04 19.47 14.24
C ALA A 199 14.86 18.55 13.93
N THR A 200 14.67 18.18 12.66
CA THR A 200 13.65 17.23 12.21
C THR A 200 13.94 15.83 12.74
N MET A 201 15.19 15.36 12.68
CA MET A 201 15.59 14.06 13.25
C MET A 201 15.30 13.99 14.75
N ARG A 202 15.66 15.03 15.52
CA ARG A 202 15.32 15.10 16.96
C ARG A 202 13.82 14.99 17.21
N TRP A 203 13.03 15.76 16.45
CA TRP A 203 11.59 15.70 16.56
C TRP A 203 11.04 14.32 16.20
N LEU A 204 11.56 13.66 15.16
CA LEU A 204 11.12 12.33 14.76
C LEU A 204 11.45 11.26 15.83
N ASP A 205 12.62 11.35 16.46
CA ASP A 205 13.09 10.42 17.50
C ASP A 205 12.18 10.36 18.74
N ASP A 206 11.45 11.44 19.02
CA ASP A 206 10.43 11.47 20.08
C ASP A 206 9.22 10.56 19.79
N TYR A 207 9.02 10.14 18.53
CA TYR A 207 7.82 9.42 18.10
C TYR A 207 8.06 8.08 17.42
N ILE A 208 9.17 7.93 16.70
CA ILE A 208 9.48 6.72 15.91
C ILE A 208 10.96 6.34 16.04
N ASP A 209 11.28 5.07 15.79
CA ASP A 209 12.67 4.64 15.67
C ASP A 209 13.29 5.20 14.37
N ILE A 210 14.16 6.19 14.50
CA ILE A 210 14.88 6.81 13.37
C ILE A 210 16.20 6.12 13.03
N SER A 211 16.49 4.96 13.63
CA SER A 211 17.66 4.12 13.30
C SER A 211 17.90 3.99 11.79
N PRO A 212 16.88 3.77 10.92
CA PRO A 212 17.12 3.66 9.48
C PRO A 212 17.69 4.93 8.83
N LEU A 213 17.37 6.11 9.39
CA LEU A 213 17.88 7.40 8.93
C LEU A 213 19.30 7.67 9.45
N ILE A 214 19.57 7.27 10.70
CA ILE A 214 20.90 7.38 11.34
C ILE A 214 21.90 6.46 10.64
N TYR A 215 21.54 5.18 10.47
CA TYR A 215 22.40 4.16 9.91
C TYR A 215 22.50 4.25 8.38
N TYR A 216 21.72 5.12 7.73
CA TYR A 216 21.84 5.39 6.30
C TYR A 216 23.25 5.87 5.95
N ASP A 217 23.79 6.79 6.74
CA ASP A 217 25.16 7.26 6.64
C ASP A 217 25.69 7.58 8.06
N MET A 218 26.34 6.60 8.67
CA MET A 218 26.88 6.73 10.02
C MET A 218 27.94 7.82 10.14
N ALA A 219 28.70 8.10 9.07
CA ALA A 219 29.68 9.17 9.10
C ALA A 219 28.99 10.55 9.15
N ALA A 220 27.90 10.71 8.40
CA ALA A 220 27.06 11.91 8.46
C ALA A 220 26.44 12.10 9.84
N TYR A 221 25.94 11.02 10.46
CA TYR A 221 25.40 11.07 11.81
C TYR A 221 26.43 11.48 12.86
N LEU A 222 27.63 10.90 12.79
CA LEU A 222 28.70 11.17 13.74
C LEU A 222 29.32 12.56 13.55
N TYR A 223 29.07 13.22 12.41
CA TYR A 223 29.63 14.54 12.09
C TYR A 223 29.45 15.57 13.22
N GLY A 224 30.53 16.27 13.56
CA GLY A 224 30.57 17.28 14.61
C GLY A 224 31.29 16.82 15.89
N ASN A 225 31.03 17.53 16.98
CA ASN A 225 31.67 17.31 18.27
C ASN A 225 30.76 16.52 19.19
N TRP A 226 31.35 15.56 19.91
CA TRP A 226 30.70 14.74 20.92
C TRP A 226 31.53 14.71 22.18
N TYR A 227 30.88 14.82 23.32
CA TYR A 227 31.54 14.89 24.63
C TYR A 227 30.92 13.93 25.62
N SER A 228 31.74 13.34 26.46
CA SER A 228 31.29 12.50 27.56
C SER A 228 31.43 13.22 28.91
N ASN A 229 30.66 12.78 29.90
CA ASN A 229 30.66 13.40 31.23
C ASN A 229 32.00 13.19 31.98
N SER A 230 32.79 12.18 31.62
CA SER A 230 34.14 11.98 32.17
C SER A 230 35.21 12.85 31.51
N GLY A 231 34.85 13.66 30.50
CA GLY A 231 35.76 14.51 29.74
C GLY A 231 36.35 13.85 28.50
N GLY A 232 35.83 12.68 28.10
CA GLY A 232 36.12 12.09 26.80
C GLY A 232 35.54 12.95 25.67
N TYR A 233 36.18 12.89 24.51
CA TYR A 233 35.73 13.62 23.32
C TYR A 233 35.85 12.74 22.08
N MET A 234 34.99 13.02 21.11
CA MET A 234 35.01 12.48 19.76
C MET A 234 34.67 13.63 18.80
N TRP A 235 35.51 13.85 17.81
CA TRP A 235 35.33 14.88 16.79
C TRP A 235 35.39 14.24 15.42
N PHE A 236 34.33 14.44 14.64
CA PHE A 236 34.24 13.97 13.27
C PHE A 236 34.12 15.15 12.32
N SER A 237 34.95 15.12 11.30
CA SER A 237 34.91 16.01 10.15
C SER A 237 35.27 15.23 8.90
N ASP A 238 35.19 15.92 7.75
CA ASP A 238 35.27 15.36 6.40
C ASP A 238 36.37 14.28 6.22
N ASP A 239 37.57 14.52 6.78
CA ASP A 239 38.72 13.62 6.66
C ASP A 239 39.35 13.24 8.02
N VAL A 240 38.77 13.71 9.12
CA VAL A 240 39.40 13.60 10.44
C VAL A 240 38.40 13.06 11.44
N PHE A 241 38.73 11.90 11.99
CA PHE A 241 38.15 11.41 13.22
C PHE A 241 39.19 11.47 14.33
N GLU A 242 38.96 12.35 15.29
CA GLU A 242 39.79 12.52 16.48
C GLU A 242 39.01 12.08 17.71
N THR A 243 39.69 11.44 18.65
CA THR A 243 39.06 10.98 19.87
C THR A 243 40.05 10.93 21.03
N GLY A 244 39.53 11.03 22.25
CA GLY A 244 40.31 10.86 23.48
C GLY A 244 40.69 9.41 23.79
N PHE A 245 40.14 8.41 23.09
CA PHE A 245 40.56 7.01 23.25
C PHE A 245 41.58 6.58 22.19
N TYR A 246 42.37 5.55 22.50
CA TYR A 246 43.45 5.11 21.60
C TYR A 246 42.90 4.47 20.33
N LEU A 247 43.34 4.98 19.18
CA LEU A 247 43.15 4.39 17.86
C LEU A 247 44.50 4.24 17.15
N PRO A 248 44.79 3.07 16.55
CA PRO A 248 45.93 2.94 15.63
C PRO A 248 45.86 3.91 14.46
N LEU A 249 47.01 4.26 13.90
CA LEU A 249 47.08 5.06 12.68
C LEU A 249 46.68 4.19 11.48
N ALA A 250 45.42 4.29 11.05
CA ALA A 250 44.83 3.48 10.00
C ALA A 250 43.58 4.15 9.41
N SER A 251 43.03 3.54 8.36
CA SER A 251 41.71 3.88 7.84
C SER A 251 40.62 3.05 8.52
N TYR A 252 39.44 3.64 8.68
CA TYR A 252 38.31 3.01 9.35
C TYR A 252 37.02 3.13 8.53
N TYR A 253 36.16 2.12 8.66
CA TYR A 253 34.76 2.16 8.22
C TYR A 253 33.86 2.48 9.42
N TYR A 254 32.95 3.43 9.23
CA TYR A 254 31.88 3.75 10.18
C TYR A 254 30.66 2.89 9.85
N ARG A 255 30.51 1.76 10.54
CA ARG A 255 29.38 0.83 10.32
C ARG A 255 28.29 1.05 11.35
N LYS A 256 27.13 0.41 11.14
CA LYS A 256 26.04 0.40 12.11
C LYS A 256 26.49 -0.05 13.50
N GLU A 257 27.35 -1.08 13.56
CA GLU A 257 27.75 -1.72 14.82
C GLU A 257 28.97 -1.07 15.47
N GLY A 258 29.74 -0.26 14.73
CA GLY A 258 30.96 0.31 15.27
C GLY A 258 31.96 0.82 14.23
N LEU A 259 33.10 1.27 14.76
CA LEU A 259 34.29 1.68 14.03
C LEU A 259 35.17 0.46 13.75
N VAL A 260 35.30 0.12 12.48
CA VAL A 260 35.98 -1.10 12.03
C VAL A 260 37.20 -0.75 11.18
N HIS A 261 38.34 -1.34 11.49
CA HIS A 261 39.58 -1.13 10.73
C HIS A 261 39.47 -1.76 9.33
N THR A 262 39.91 -1.03 8.30
CA THR A 262 39.65 -1.39 6.90
C THR A 262 40.38 -2.66 6.44
N GLU A 263 41.56 -2.97 6.97
CA GLU A 263 42.37 -4.12 6.51
C GLU A 263 42.07 -5.45 7.22
N ASN A 264 41.76 -5.43 8.52
CA ASN A 264 41.66 -6.64 9.34
C ASN A 264 40.28 -6.84 9.98
N GLU A 265 39.33 -5.96 9.67
CA GLU A 265 37.95 -5.95 10.18
C GLU A 265 37.82 -5.96 11.72
N GLN A 266 38.89 -5.58 12.43
CA GLN A 266 38.84 -5.48 13.88
C GLN A 266 37.97 -4.28 14.30
N CYS A 267 37.03 -4.52 15.20
CA CYS A 267 36.20 -3.48 15.81
C CYS A 267 36.97 -2.79 16.95
N TYR A 268 37.13 -1.47 16.86
CA TYR A 268 37.85 -0.65 17.85
C TYR A 268 36.91 0.12 18.77
N ALA A 269 35.74 0.48 18.28
CA ALA A 269 34.67 1.07 19.05
C ALA A 269 33.35 0.46 18.59
N ALA A 270 32.50 0.06 19.53
CA ALA A 270 31.11 -0.24 19.25
C ALA A 270 30.26 0.96 19.69
N TRP A 271 29.16 1.21 18.99
CA TRP A 271 28.24 2.27 19.37
C TRP A 271 26.79 1.79 19.33
N GLU A 272 26.01 2.30 20.26
CA GLU A 272 24.56 2.09 20.36
C GLU A 272 23.91 3.48 20.41
N CYS A 273 23.04 3.77 19.44
CA CYS A 273 22.27 5.00 19.44
C CYS A 273 21.20 4.90 20.55
N VAL A 274 21.21 5.84 21.49
CA VAL A 274 20.23 5.90 22.59
C VAL A 274 19.08 6.82 22.19
N ASP A 275 19.43 7.99 21.69
CA ASP A 275 18.58 9.00 21.05
C ASP A 275 19.46 9.76 20.04
N PHE A 276 18.88 10.65 19.23
CA PHE A 276 19.59 11.33 18.15
C PHE A 276 20.82 12.15 18.60
N ASP A 277 20.83 12.64 19.84
CA ASP A 277 21.92 13.44 20.40
C ASP A 277 22.78 12.65 21.40
N THR A 278 22.46 11.37 21.66
CA THR A 278 23.12 10.53 22.66
C THR A 278 23.59 9.20 22.07
N LEU A 279 24.90 8.97 22.15
CA LEU A 279 25.56 7.76 21.68
C LEU A 279 26.21 7.04 22.85
N TYR A 280 25.92 5.76 23.04
CA TYR A 280 26.64 4.92 23.99
C TYR A 280 27.79 4.23 23.26
N VAL A 281 29.03 4.54 23.64
CA VAL A 281 30.24 4.09 22.95
C VAL A 281 31.03 3.15 23.85
N THR A 282 31.40 1.98 23.31
CA THR A 282 32.23 0.98 23.99
C THR A 282 33.58 0.83 23.30
N VAL A 283 34.67 1.07 24.04
CA VAL A 283 36.06 0.97 23.57
C VAL A 283 36.86 0.13 24.55
N ASN A 284 37.49 -0.95 24.07
CA ASN A 284 38.35 -1.84 24.88
C ASN A 284 37.69 -2.30 26.20
N GLY A 285 36.38 -2.57 26.18
CA GLY A 285 35.62 -3.04 27.36
C GLY A 285 35.22 -1.95 28.36
N ARG A 286 35.47 -0.66 28.04
CA ARG A 286 34.93 0.48 28.78
C ARG A 286 33.83 1.13 27.96
N SER A 287 32.74 1.49 28.59
CA SER A 287 31.59 2.08 27.92
C SER A 287 31.21 3.40 28.55
N GLU A 288 30.82 4.37 27.72
CA GLU A 288 30.44 5.70 28.17
C GLU A 288 29.42 6.33 27.22
N TYR A 289 28.58 7.21 27.76
CA TYR A 289 27.66 8.06 26.98
C TYR A 289 28.39 9.29 26.45
N TYR A 290 28.19 9.55 25.16
CA TYR A 290 28.64 10.73 24.44
C TYR A 290 27.41 11.53 23.99
N TYR A 291 27.47 12.83 24.19
CA TYR A 291 26.41 13.77 23.86
C TYR A 291 26.88 14.69 22.74
N ARG A 292 26.04 14.89 21.73
CA ARG A 292 26.31 15.80 20.62
C ARG A 292 26.38 17.24 21.14
N ALA A 293 27.38 17.99 20.69
CA ALA A 293 27.46 19.41 20.95
C ALA A 293 26.40 20.15 20.10
N VAL A 294 25.55 20.94 20.76
CA VAL A 294 24.54 21.79 20.13
C VAL A 294 25.16 23.08 19.61
#